data_AF-A0A933ZTA3-F1
#
_entry.id   AF-A0A933ZTA3-F1
#
_cell.length_a   1.000
_cell.length_b   1.000
_cell.length_c   1.000
_cell.angle_alpha   90.00
_cell.angle_beta   90.00
_cell.angle_gamma   90.00
#
_symmetry.space_group_name_H-M   'P 1'
#
loop_
_entity.id
_entity.type
_entity.pdbx_description
1 polymer ?
#
loop_
_entity_poly.entity_id
_entity_poly.type
_entity_poly.pdbx_seq_one_letter_code
_entity_poly.pdbx_strand_id
1 'polypeptide(L)'
;MAALLLCACEVPFSIQFRAGSPDAASAAAPDDAGPRPDASEPGDAGTTLDATAAPDTGPSLPWGSYAASLAIPECPSPALELLVDTASDELDGGETITEGPQAGAFLSLREALWIAANVSGPKTIRFSSSVFPVTTPATIELSNDLRSPVTLVETCIDGRDRGVVIRWQPSGATNVVLPWNLTDSYQLGLTLLNIPHEQSVVRSQIAGCRLDTDGWTLAAQGARPWIINMHDDALLGPGNVVAAPIRVYAGATPAQIRGSFFGFDPLTRVNLVDLGGSTRPLDIRAGLIAEDNVFAVADLNGSLLGEAEVTFRNNFFGVDRASIPLPGTRAGISLQSGTGVVTPHVVLGPGNVIRAVASAISISRTLVTITQNSVTGNETGIAFVGTPPVAAPVVAAADEAGISGSCVATGTIELFVDAGDQGELYLASTPCDAAGGFRVSVDFYEYRAKGQNLTATLTDSTGSTSPFSQPFPL
;
A
#
# COMPACT_ATOMS: atom_id res chain seq x y z
N MET A 1 -60.05 -20.98 19.00
CA MET A 1 -59.03 -22.04 18.88
C MET A 1 -58.18 -21.68 17.68
N ALA A 2 -56.91 -21.33 17.74
CA ALA A 2 -55.86 -21.58 18.74
C ALA A 2 -54.99 -20.32 18.94
N ALA A 3 -54.55 -20.11 20.17
CA ALA A 3 -53.58 -19.10 20.56
C ALA A 3 -52.18 -19.74 20.51
N LEU A 4 -51.22 -19.09 19.84
CA LEU A 4 -49.82 -19.51 19.83
C LEU A 4 -49.06 -18.67 20.86
N LEU A 5 -48.55 -19.37 21.88
CA LEU A 5 -47.85 -18.86 23.04
C LEU A 5 -46.35 -18.72 22.69
N LEU A 6 -45.80 -17.52 22.77
CA LEU A 6 -44.36 -17.26 22.67
C LEU A 6 -43.74 -17.44 24.07
N CYS A 7 -42.85 -18.43 24.21
CA CYS A 7 -42.08 -18.68 25.43
C CYS A 7 -40.70 -18.04 25.26
N ALA A 8 -40.41 -17.01 26.06
CA ALA A 8 -39.07 -16.43 26.18
C ALA A 8 -38.23 -17.27 27.15
N CYS A 9 -37.01 -17.62 26.75
CA CYS A 9 -36.01 -18.27 27.59
C CYS A 9 -34.96 -17.21 27.95
N GLU A 10 -34.97 -16.73 29.19
CA GLU A 10 -33.92 -15.89 29.75
C GLU A 10 -32.75 -16.76 30.21
N VAL A 11 -31.53 -16.44 29.80
CA VAL A 11 -30.29 -17.03 30.32
C VAL A 11 -29.51 -15.92 31.02
N PRO A 12 -29.20 -16.02 32.33
CA PRO A 12 -28.39 -15.01 32.99
C PRO A 12 -26.90 -15.28 32.75
N PHE A 13 -26.22 -14.36 32.07
CA PHE A 13 -24.76 -14.31 32.02
C PHE A 13 -24.22 -13.53 33.23
N SER A 14 -23.40 -14.19 34.06
CA SER A 14 -22.70 -13.60 35.19
C SER A 14 -21.23 -13.38 34.81
N ILE A 15 -20.80 -12.12 34.69
CA ILE A 15 -19.40 -11.75 34.50
C ILE A 15 -18.78 -11.45 35.87
N GLN A 16 -17.82 -12.27 36.29
CA GLN A 16 -16.97 -11.98 37.45
C GLN A 16 -15.74 -11.20 37.02
N PHE A 17 -15.56 -10.00 37.59
CA PHE A 17 -14.32 -9.24 37.47
C PHE A 17 -13.29 -9.75 38.50
N ARG A 18 -12.14 -10.25 38.04
CA ARG A 18 -10.95 -10.49 38.86
C ARG A 18 -10.10 -9.23 38.86
N ALA A 19 -9.97 -8.58 40.01
CA ALA A 19 -9.01 -7.52 40.23
C ALA A 19 -7.60 -8.12 40.41
N GLY A 20 -6.68 -7.77 39.52
CA GLY A 20 -5.25 -8.06 39.64
C GLY A 20 -4.51 -6.83 40.18
N SER A 21 -3.81 -7.02 41.30
CA SER A 21 -2.95 -6.04 41.99
C SER A 21 -1.70 -5.69 41.17
N PRO A 22 -1.17 -4.46 41.24
CA PRO A 22 0.12 -4.12 40.65
C PRO A 22 1.25 -4.34 41.68
N ASP A 23 2.22 -5.19 41.34
CA ASP A 23 3.52 -5.19 42.01
C ASP A 23 4.57 -4.56 41.10
N ALA A 24 5.24 -3.57 41.67
CA ALA A 24 6.34 -2.83 41.10
C ALA A 24 7.64 -3.65 41.14
N ALA A 25 8.46 -3.56 40.10
CA ALA A 25 9.89 -3.83 40.20
C ALA A 25 10.68 -2.92 39.26
N SER A 26 11.62 -2.22 39.90
CA SER A 26 12.63 -1.32 39.37
C SER A 26 13.89 -2.11 38.97
N ALA A 27 14.52 -1.76 37.85
CA ALA A 27 15.96 -1.90 37.55
C ALA A 27 16.25 -1.17 36.22
N ALA A 28 16.93 -0.03 36.24
CA ALA A 28 18.39 0.14 36.11
C ALA A 28 18.86 0.12 34.64
N ALA A 29 19.23 1.31 34.16
CA ALA A 29 19.92 1.54 32.89
C ALA A 29 21.44 1.32 33.05
N PRO A 30 22.15 1.00 31.95
CA PRO A 30 23.55 1.38 31.82
C PRO A 30 23.76 2.40 30.69
N ASP A 31 24.62 3.36 31.00
CA ASP A 31 25.23 4.33 30.11
C ASP A 31 26.24 3.69 29.12
N ASP A 32 26.45 4.42 28.03
CA ASP A 32 27.73 4.65 27.31
C ASP A 32 28.33 3.56 26.39
N ALA A 33 28.32 3.85 25.07
CA ALA A 33 29.39 3.47 24.13
C ALA A 33 29.28 4.19 22.76
N GLY A 34 30.09 5.25 22.58
CA GLY A 34 31.07 5.40 21.47
C GLY A 34 30.63 5.66 20.02
N PRO A 35 31.38 6.47 19.23
CA PRO A 35 31.01 6.87 17.87
C PRO A 35 31.35 5.81 16.82
N ARG A 36 30.43 5.59 15.86
CA ARG A 36 30.65 4.79 14.64
C ARG A 36 31.44 5.59 13.59
N PRO A 37 32.36 4.97 12.83
CA PRO A 37 33.05 5.62 11.73
C PRO A 37 32.21 5.62 10.45
N ASP A 38 32.27 6.75 9.73
CA ASP A 38 31.71 6.98 8.40
C ASP A 38 32.26 5.98 7.36
N ALA A 39 31.35 5.31 6.66
CA ALA A 39 31.62 4.67 5.37
C ALA A 39 30.87 5.47 4.30
N SER A 40 31.62 6.28 3.57
CA SER A 40 31.15 7.02 2.40
C SER A 40 31.06 6.08 1.18
N GLU A 41 29.85 5.78 0.72
CA GLU A 41 29.60 5.24 -0.62
C GLU A 41 29.13 6.35 -1.59
N PRO A 42 29.42 6.23 -2.89
CA PRO A 42 29.23 7.30 -3.86
C PRO A 42 27.77 7.46 -4.26
N GLY A 43 27.33 8.72 -4.31
CA GLY A 43 25.94 9.11 -4.45
C GLY A 43 25.29 8.74 -5.78
N ASP A 44 24.14 8.08 -5.65
CA ASP A 44 23.08 8.10 -6.65
C ASP A 44 22.12 9.26 -6.30
N ALA A 45 21.94 10.20 -7.22
CA ALA A 45 21.18 11.43 -7.00
C ALA A 45 19.66 11.21 -7.15
N GLY A 46 19.15 10.14 -6.56
CA GLY A 46 17.73 9.97 -6.30
C GLY A 46 17.38 10.71 -5.02
N THR A 47 16.50 11.71 -5.09
CA THR A 47 15.88 12.29 -3.90
C THR A 47 15.08 11.20 -3.18
N THR A 48 15.72 10.51 -2.24
CA THR A 48 15.02 9.68 -1.25
C THR A 48 14.10 10.61 -0.50
N LEU A 49 12.79 10.48 -0.77
CA LEU A 49 11.77 11.11 0.06
C LEU A 49 12.00 10.60 1.47
N ASP A 50 12.35 11.49 2.39
CA ASP A 50 12.48 11.15 3.80
C ASP A 50 11.09 10.95 4.42
N ALA A 51 10.42 9.89 3.99
CA ALA A 51 9.14 9.42 4.51
C ALA A 51 9.31 8.61 5.81
N THR A 52 10.52 8.62 6.39
CA THR A 52 10.82 7.94 7.66
C THR A 52 10.30 8.71 8.88
N ALA A 53 10.01 10.00 8.73
CA ALA A 53 9.26 10.76 9.72
C ALA A 53 7.78 10.36 9.67
N ALA A 54 7.44 9.19 10.21
CA ALA A 54 6.10 8.98 10.73
C ALA A 54 5.87 10.09 11.77
N PRO A 55 4.87 10.98 11.59
CA PRO A 55 4.65 12.07 12.53
C PRO A 55 4.49 11.50 13.93
N ASP A 56 5.28 12.04 14.85
CA ASP A 56 5.24 11.72 16.26
C ASP A 56 3.80 11.85 16.78
N THR A 57 3.40 10.99 17.72
CA THR A 57 2.02 10.65 18.14
C THR A 57 1.21 11.76 18.84
N GLY A 58 1.40 13.01 18.42
CA GLY A 58 0.51 14.12 18.76
C GLY A 58 -0.95 13.84 18.36
N PRO A 59 -1.90 14.68 18.80
CA PRO A 59 -3.31 14.53 18.44
C PRO A 59 -3.42 14.33 16.93
N SER A 60 -4.17 13.28 16.51
CA SER A 60 -4.29 12.88 15.12
C SER A 60 -4.48 14.11 14.25
N LEU A 61 -3.47 14.46 13.45
CA LEU A 61 -3.56 15.62 12.58
C LEU A 61 -4.76 15.42 11.66
N PRO A 62 -5.60 16.43 11.45
CA PRO A 62 -6.64 16.31 10.44
C PRO A 62 -5.99 16.05 9.08
N TRP A 63 -6.67 15.26 8.25
CA TRP A 63 -6.11 14.72 7.02
C TRP A 63 -5.53 15.78 6.08
N GLY A 64 -6.18 16.95 5.97
CA GLY A 64 -5.68 18.08 5.17
C GLY A 64 -4.32 18.63 5.61
N SER A 65 -4.04 18.67 6.93
CA SER A 65 -2.73 19.09 7.46
C SER A 65 -1.66 18.04 7.18
N TYR A 66 -2.01 16.75 7.30
CA TYR A 66 -1.11 15.68 6.92
C TYR A 66 -0.76 15.78 5.43
N ALA A 67 -1.74 15.94 4.55
CA ALA A 67 -1.52 16.08 3.11
C ALA A 67 -0.64 17.30 2.76
N ALA A 68 -0.82 18.43 3.46
CA ALA A 68 0.00 19.63 3.27
C ALA A 68 1.46 19.45 3.70
N SER A 69 1.74 18.53 4.63
CA SER A 69 3.11 18.23 5.08
C SER A 69 3.90 17.36 4.11
N LEU A 70 3.23 16.75 3.13
CA LEU A 70 3.86 15.85 2.15
C LEU A 70 4.58 16.65 1.06
N ALA A 71 5.71 16.14 0.60
CA ALA A 71 6.42 16.67 -0.57
C ALA A 71 5.70 16.27 -1.88
N ILE A 72 4.60 16.96 -2.18
CA ILE A 72 3.76 16.76 -3.36
C ILE A 72 3.99 17.94 -4.33
N PRO A 73 3.96 17.74 -5.67
CA PRO A 73 3.99 18.84 -6.62
C PRO A 73 2.91 19.89 -6.35
N GLU A 74 3.26 21.16 -6.56
CA GLU A 74 2.28 22.24 -6.52
C GLU A 74 1.32 22.15 -7.71
N CYS A 75 0.09 22.64 -7.51
CA CYS A 75 -0.86 22.78 -8.60
C CYS A 75 -0.27 23.66 -9.72
N PRO A 76 -0.58 23.37 -11.00
CA PRO A 76 -0.13 24.19 -12.12
C PRO A 76 -0.44 25.68 -11.93
N SER A 77 0.48 26.54 -12.35
CA SER A 77 0.33 28.01 -12.28
C SER A 77 0.92 28.67 -13.54
N PRO A 78 0.24 29.65 -14.16
CA PRO A 78 -1.08 30.18 -13.79
C PRO A 78 -2.22 29.20 -14.10
N ALA A 79 -3.28 29.24 -13.29
CA ALA A 79 -4.48 28.43 -13.48
C ALA A 79 -5.74 29.23 -13.15
N LEU A 80 -6.88 28.86 -13.75
CA LEU A 80 -8.18 29.35 -13.32
C LEU A 80 -8.49 28.81 -11.92
N GLU A 81 -8.63 29.70 -10.94
CA GLU A 81 -8.96 29.30 -9.57
C GLU A 81 -10.49 29.24 -9.37
N LEU A 82 -10.96 28.07 -8.91
CA LEU A 82 -12.36 27.78 -8.61
C LEU A 82 -12.46 27.52 -7.10
N LEU A 83 -12.95 28.50 -6.34
CA LEU A 83 -13.04 28.41 -4.88
C LEU A 83 -14.41 27.84 -4.47
N VAL A 84 -14.43 26.58 -4.03
CA VAL A 84 -15.60 25.93 -3.46
C VAL A 84 -15.86 26.50 -2.05
N ASP A 85 -16.99 27.15 -1.87
CA ASP A 85 -17.34 27.90 -0.66
C ASP A 85 -18.72 27.54 -0.08
N THR A 86 -19.23 26.35 -0.44
CA THR A 86 -20.39 25.73 0.19
C THR A 86 -20.19 24.22 0.30
N ALA A 87 -20.78 23.62 1.34
CA ALA A 87 -20.86 22.16 1.49
C ALA A 87 -22.12 21.57 0.82
N SER A 88 -23.04 22.42 0.37
CA SER A 88 -24.22 21.98 -0.40
C SER A 88 -23.79 21.58 -1.81
N ASP A 89 -24.36 20.49 -2.31
CA ASP A 89 -24.17 19.95 -3.66
C ASP A 89 -25.27 20.44 -4.64
N GLU A 90 -25.75 21.67 -4.42
CA GLU A 90 -26.76 22.29 -5.27
C GLU A 90 -26.13 22.71 -6.60
N LEU A 91 -26.70 22.23 -7.72
CA LEU A 91 -26.39 22.71 -9.07
C LEU A 91 -27.32 23.88 -9.37
N ASP A 92 -27.04 25.06 -8.81
CA ASP A 92 -27.95 26.20 -8.89
C ASP A 92 -27.88 26.91 -10.27
N GLY A 93 -26.74 26.80 -10.96
CA GLY A 93 -26.53 27.38 -12.29
C GLY A 93 -26.90 26.48 -13.49
N GLY A 94 -27.32 25.24 -13.25
CA GLY A 94 -27.66 24.25 -14.29
C GLY A 94 -26.45 23.53 -14.93
N GLU A 95 -26.67 22.78 -16.03
CA GLU A 95 -25.65 21.90 -16.63
C GLU A 95 -24.65 22.61 -17.56
N THR A 96 -24.82 23.90 -17.84
CA THR A 96 -24.04 24.65 -18.86
C THR A 96 -23.11 25.71 -18.27
N ILE A 97 -22.69 25.55 -17.01
CA ILE A 97 -21.83 26.51 -16.31
C ILE A 97 -20.40 26.38 -16.83
N THR A 98 -19.88 27.48 -17.36
CA THR A 98 -18.52 27.62 -17.89
C THR A 98 -17.68 28.64 -17.12
N GLU A 99 -18.28 29.44 -16.25
CA GLU A 99 -17.60 30.46 -15.45
C GLU A 99 -18.17 30.52 -14.03
N GLY A 100 -17.34 30.89 -13.05
CA GLY A 100 -17.74 30.99 -11.64
C GLY A 100 -19.00 31.84 -11.37
N PRO A 101 -19.19 33.03 -11.99
CA PRO A 101 -20.38 33.85 -11.76
C PRO A 101 -21.71 33.22 -12.20
N GLN A 102 -21.68 32.12 -12.96
CA GLN A 102 -22.88 31.40 -13.37
C GLN A 102 -23.38 30.42 -12.31
N ALA A 103 -22.55 30.09 -11.30
CA ALA A 103 -22.86 29.21 -10.18
C ALA A 103 -23.51 29.96 -8.99
N GLY A 104 -24.29 31.00 -9.27
CA GLY A 104 -25.02 31.71 -8.23
C GLY A 104 -24.14 32.43 -7.19
N ALA A 105 -24.56 32.37 -5.92
CA ALA A 105 -23.93 33.10 -4.82
C ALA A 105 -22.76 32.35 -4.18
N PHE A 106 -22.71 31.03 -4.34
CA PHE A 106 -21.71 30.13 -3.78
C PHE A 106 -21.36 29.08 -4.83
N LEU A 107 -20.09 28.76 -4.99
CA LEU A 107 -19.65 27.73 -5.92
C LEU A 107 -19.62 26.38 -5.21
N SER A 108 -20.49 25.45 -5.60
CA SER A 108 -20.45 24.07 -5.13
C SER A 108 -19.30 23.28 -5.79
N LEU A 109 -18.93 22.13 -5.19
CA LEU A 109 -17.94 21.24 -5.80
C LEU A 109 -18.41 20.73 -7.16
N ARG A 110 -19.69 20.38 -7.29
CA ARG A 110 -20.27 19.90 -8.54
C ARG A 110 -20.15 20.93 -9.65
N GLU A 111 -20.43 22.19 -9.37
CA GLU A 111 -20.28 23.27 -10.33
C GLU A 111 -18.81 23.54 -10.69
N ALA A 112 -17.92 23.51 -9.70
CA ALA A 112 -16.49 23.62 -9.95
C ALA A 112 -15.96 22.50 -10.86
N LEU A 113 -16.41 21.26 -10.67
CA LEU A 113 -16.07 20.13 -11.54
C LEU A 113 -16.61 20.31 -12.97
N TRP A 114 -17.86 20.79 -13.11
CA TRP A 114 -18.45 21.08 -14.42
C TRP A 114 -17.70 22.19 -15.15
N ILE A 115 -17.36 23.29 -14.48
CA ILE A 115 -16.55 24.36 -15.06
C ILE A 115 -15.18 23.82 -15.48
N ALA A 116 -14.48 23.09 -14.61
CA ALA A 116 -13.14 22.58 -14.87
C ALA A 116 -13.09 21.63 -16.09
N ALA A 117 -14.17 20.89 -16.35
CA ALA A 117 -14.26 19.98 -17.48
C ALA A 117 -14.61 20.67 -18.81
N ASN A 118 -15.30 21.82 -18.77
CA ASN A 118 -15.76 22.51 -19.98
C ASN A 118 -14.88 23.71 -20.38
N VAL A 119 -14.02 24.19 -19.49
CA VAL A 119 -13.04 25.24 -19.77
C VAL A 119 -11.72 24.60 -20.21
N SER A 120 -10.96 25.22 -21.12
CA SER A 120 -9.64 24.73 -21.52
C SER A 120 -8.51 25.30 -20.65
N GLY A 121 -7.35 24.63 -20.65
CA GLY A 121 -6.16 25.05 -19.93
C GLY A 121 -6.15 24.64 -18.45
N PRO A 122 -5.14 25.07 -17.67
CA PRO A 122 -4.98 24.66 -16.29
C PRO A 122 -6.03 25.27 -15.34
N LYS A 123 -6.55 24.46 -14.42
CA LYS A 123 -7.47 24.91 -13.35
C LYS A 123 -7.04 24.39 -11.99
N THR A 124 -7.38 25.15 -10.95
CA THR A 124 -7.23 24.70 -9.56
C THR A 124 -8.56 24.87 -8.84
N ILE A 125 -9.13 23.76 -8.39
CA ILE A 125 -10.28 23.74 -7.48
C ILE A 125 -9.73 23.81 -6.05
N ARG A 126 -10.03 24.90 -5.35
CA ARG A 126 -9.68 25.11 -3.94
C ARG A 126 -10.92 25.08 -3.07
N PHE A 127 -10.73 24.92 -1.76
CA PHE A 127 -11.81 24.92 -0.79
C PHE A 127 -11.64 26.07 0.20
N SER A 128 -12.74 26.77 0.49
CA SER A 128 -12.75 27.87 1.45
C SER A 128 -12.44 27.36 2.86
N SER A 129 -11.50 28.00 3.55
CA SER A 129 -11.16 27.64 4.94
C SER A 129 -12.26 27.99 5.94
N SER A 130 -13.17 28.91 5.59
CA SER A 130 -14.32 29.23 6.45
C SER A 130 -15.37 28.12 6.46
N VAL A 131 -15.47 27.34 5.38
CA VAL A 131 -16.43 26.24 5.23
C VAL A 131 -15.79 24.90 5.52
N PHE A 132 -14.53 24.71 5.12
CA PHE A 132 -13.78 23.46 5.27
C PHE A 132 -12.54 23.65 6.18
N PRO A 133 -12.71 24.11 7.43
CA PRO A 133 -11.58 24.30 8.32
C PRO A 133 -10.92 22.95 8.63
N VAL A 134 -9.59 22.93 8.67
CA VAL A 134 -8.83 21.70 8.91
C VAL A 134 -9.18 21.06 10.27
N THR A 135 -9.49 21.87 11.29
CA THR A 135 -9.83 21.41 12.64
C THR A 135 -11.25 20.88 12.78
N THR A 136 -12.13 21.12 11.81
CA THR A 136 -13.53 20.68 11.85
C THR A 136 -13.96 20.34 10.43
N PRO A 137 -13.60 19.15 9.93
CA PRO A 137 -13.91 18.76 8.56
C PRO A 137 -15.40 18.88 8.24
N ALA A 138 -15.70 19.37 7.06
CA ALA A 138 -17.05 19.47 6.53
C ALA A 138 -17.24 18.47 5.38
N THR A 139 -18.44 17.89 5.33
CA THR A 139 -18.81 16.88 4.35
C THR A 139 -19.63 17.49 3.22
N ILE A 140 -19.18 17.25 2.00
CA ILE A 140 -19.96 17.46 0.77
C ILE A 140 -20.64 16.14 0.45
N GLU A 141 -21.97 16.10 0.57
CA GLU A 141 -22.78 14.93 0.24
C GLU A 141 -23.11 14.97 -1.25
N LEU A 142 -22.46 14.11 -2.04
CA LEU A 142 -22.70 14.00 -3.47
C LEU A 142 -23.90 13.09 -3.74
N SER A 143 -24.93 13.63 -4.38
CA SER A 143 -26.07 12.84 -4.85
C SER A 143 -25.68 12.00 -6.07
N ASN A 144 -26.40 10.90 -6.30
CA ASN A 144 -26.18 10.02 -7.45
C ASN A 144 -26.67 10.61 -8.79
N ASP A 145 -27.04 11.88 -8.82
CA ASP A 145 -27.58 12.54 -10.01
C ASP A 145 -26.50 12.97 -11.00
N LEU A 146 -25.21 12.76 -10.70
CA LEU A 146 -24.12 12.84 -11.67
C LEU A 146 -24.24 11.69 -12.67
N ARG A 147 -25.08 11.88 -13.69
CA ARG A 147 -25.41 10.83 -14.68
C ARG A 147 -24.25 10.42 -15.58
N SER A 148 -23.18 11.21 -15.63
CA SER A 148 -22.00 10.94 -16.45
C SER A 148 -20.71 11.25 -15.69
N PRO A 149 -19.65 10.42 -15.82
CA PRO A 149 -18.32 10.80 -15.37
C PRO A 149 -17.90 12.11 -15.99
N VAL A 150 -17.37 13.00 -15.15
CA VAL A 150 -16.71 14.21 -15.60
C VAL A 150 -15.23 13.89 -15.79
N THR A 151 -14.69 14.08 -17.00
CA THR A 151 -13.25 13.94 -17.23
C THR A 151 -12.60 15.30 -17.00
N LEU A 152 -11.71 15.35 -16.01
CA LEU A 152 -10.91 16.52 -15.69
C LEU A 152 -9.59 16.44 -16.44
N VAL A 153 -9.24 17.52 -17.12
CA VAL A 153 -8.01 17.67 -17.90
C VAL A 153 -7.26 18.89 -17.37
N GLU A 154 -5.96 18.73 -17.07
CA GLU A 154 -5.11 19.80 -16.52
C GLU A 154 -5.71 20.46 -15.27
N THR A 155 -6.35 19.67 -14.41
CA THR A 155 -7.08 20.17 -13.23
C THR A 155 -6.41 19.69 -11.95
N CYS A 156 -6.15 20.61 -11.03
CA CYS A 156 -5.73 20.30 -9.67
C CYS A 156 -6.91 20.45 -8.72
N ILE A 157 -7.29 19.38 -8.01
CA ILE A 157 -8.22 19.46 -6.87
C ILE A 157 -7.38 19.50 -5.59
N ASP A 158 -7.32 20.66 -4.94
CA ASP A 158 -6.41 20.94 -3.83
C ASP A 158 -7.14 21.08 -2.50
N GLY A 159 -7.24 19.97 -1.77
CA GLY A 159 -7.76 19.89 -0.40
C GLY A 159 -6.70 20.05 0.69
N ARG A 160 -5.43 20.38 0.35
CA ARG A 160 -4.37 20.57 1.36
C ARG A 160 -4.74 21.70 2.33
N ASP A 161 -4.40 21.51 3.61
CA ASP A 161 -4.76 22.42 4.70
C ASP A 161 -6.27 22.67 4.85
N ARG A 162 -7.11 21.74 4.40
CA ARG A 162 -8.57 21.81 4.51
C ARG A 162 -9.16 20.52 5.06
N GLY A 163 -10.28 20.64 5.75
CA GLY A 163 -11.03 19.49 6.25
C GLY A 163 -12.11 19.08 5.25
N VAL A 164 -11.73 18.64 4.04
CA VAL A 164 -12.71 18.29 3.00
C VAL A 164 -13.01 16.80 3.03
N VAL A 165 -14.27 16.47 3.32
CA VAL A 165 -14.81 15.12 3.18
C VAL A 165 -15.80 15.13 2.03
N ILE A 166 -15.62 14.24 1.06
CA ILE A 166 -16.58 14.03 -0.02
C ILE A 166 -17.18 12.66 0.21
N ARG A 167 -18.49 12.63 0.45
CA ARG A 167 -19.23 11.39 0.67
C ARG A 167 -20.24 11.23 -0.45
N TRP A 168 -20.18 10.08 -1.13
CA TRP A 168 -21.24 9.70 -2.05
C TRP A 168 -22.38 9.04 -1.27
N GLN A 169 -23.61 9.45 -1.55
CA GLN A 169 -24.76 8.77 -0.99
C GLN A 169 -24.86 7.36 -1.58
N PRO A 170 -25.03 6.31 -0.77
CA PRO A 170 -25.26 4.97 -1.29
C PRO A 170 -26.55 4.98 -2.12
N SER A 171 -26.46 4.91 -3.46
CA SER A 171 -27.65 4.60 -4.25
C SER A 171 -27.92 3.12 -4.08
N GLY A 172 -29.13 2.75 -3.66
CA GLY A 172 -29.60 1.35 -3.76
C GLY A 172 -29.73 0.85 -5.21
N ALA A 173 -29.13 1.52 -6.19
CA ALA A 173 -29.29 1.29 -7.61
C ALA A 173 -27.98 0.79 -8.22
N THR A 174 -28.09 -0.22 -9.08
CA THR A 174 -27.02 -0.85 -9.87
C THR A 174 -26.39 0.07 -10.93
N ASN A 175 -26.79 1.33 -10.99
CA ASN A 175 -26.37 2.24 -12.04
C ASN A 175 -25.13 3.00 -11.57
N VAL A 176 -24.05 2.67 -12.25
CA VAL A 176 -22.70 3.14 -11.97
C VAL A 176 -22.63 4.65 -12.08
N VAL A 177 -22.54 5.35 -10.95
CA VAL A 177 -21.99 6.71 -10.96
C VAL A 177 -20.48 6.53 -10.97
N LEU A 178 -19.82 7.02 -12.01
CA LEU A 178 -18.37 7.07 -12.03
C LEU A 178 -17.94 8.36 -11.31
N PRO A 179 -16.98 8.34 -10.37
CA PRO A 179 -16.29 9.56 -9.96
C PRO A 179 -15.70 10.31 -11.17
N TRP A 180 -15.22 11.53 -10.94
CA TRP A 180 -14.48 12.23 -11.97
C TRP A 180 -13.20 11.47 -12.35
N ASN A 181 -12.92 11.42 -13.65
CA ASN A 181 -11.68 10.86 -14.19
C ASN A 181 -10.61 11.95 -14.24
N LEU A 182 -9.35 11.55 -14.05
CA LEU A 182 -8.21 12.45 -14.06
C LEU A 182 -7.36 12.18 -15.31
N THR A 183 -7.11 13.22 -16.10
CA THR A 183 -6.14 13.22 -17.21
C THR A 183 -5.19 14.40 -17.03
N ASP A 184 -3.88 14.15 -16.97
CA ASP A 184 -2.89 15.21 -16.76
C ASP A 184 -3.25 16.11 -15.55
N SER A 185 -3.75 15.52 -14.46
CA SER A 185 -4.44 16.18 -13.35
C SER A 185 -3.92 15.74 -11.98
N TYR A 186 -4.28 16.50 -10.93
CA TYR A 186 -3.88 16.23 -9.54
C TYR A 186 -5.11 16.15 -8.62
N GLN A 187 -5.13 15.19 -7.70
CA GLN A 187 -6.12 15.08 -6.62
C GLN A 187 -5.39 14.98 -5.28
N LEU A 188 -5.48 16.04 -4.48
CA LEU A 188 -4.62 16.26 -3.32
C LEU A 188 -5.45 16.46 -2.05
N GLY A 189 -5.11 15.77 -0.96
CA GLY A 189 -5.61 16.11 0.38
C GLY A 189 -7.07 15.82 0.69
N LEU A 190 -7.78 15.06 -0.14
CA LEU A 190 -9.21 14.79 0.04
C LEU A 190 -9.45 13.56 0.92
N THR A 191 -10.53 13.58 1.72
CA THR A 191 -11.12 12.36 2.27
C THR A 191 -12.32 11.97 1.40
N LEU A 192 -12.27 10.79 0.79
CA LEU A 192 -13.29 10.28 -0.12
C LEU A 192 -13.96 9.06 0.48
N LEU A 193 -15.28 9.13 0.68
CA LEU A 193 -16.08 8.12 1.34
C LEU A 193 -17.15 7.55 0.39
N ASN A 194 -17.36 6.24 0.44
CA ASN A 194 -18.47 5.54 -0.25
C ASN A 194 -18.47 5.70 -1.78
N ILE A 195 -17.29 5.79 -2.40
CA ILE A 195 -17.23 6.05 -3.85
C ILE A 195 -17.94 4.95 -4.64
N PRO A 196 -18.76 5.33 -5.62
CA PRO A 196 -19.71 4.43 -6.25
C PRO A 196 -19.02 3.26 -6.98
N HIS A 197 -18.03 3.46 -7.86
CA HIS A 197 -17.41 2.32 -8.56
C HIS A 197 -15.99 2.48 -9.08
N GLU A 198 -15.71 3.42 -9.99
CA GLU A 198 -14.48 3.32 -10.81
C GLU A 198 -13.94 4.69 -11.19
N GLN A 199 -12.67 4.95 -10.87
CA GLN A 199 -11.96 6.19 -11.19
C GLN A 199 -10.82 5.89 -12.15
N SER A 200 -10.81 6.52 -13.33
CA SER A 200 -9.66 6.47 -14.24
C SER A 200 -8.67 7.59 -13.91
N VAL A 201 -7.39 7.25 -13.88
CA VAL A 201 -6.26 8.12 -13.56
C VAL A 201 -5.24 7.94 -14.68
N VAL A 202 -5.08 8.94 -15.55
CA VAL A 202 -4.21 8.90 -16.74
C VAL A 202 -3.20 10.03 -16.66
N ARG A 203 -1.89 9.75 -16.67
CA ARG A 203 -0.82 10.77 -16.49
C ARG A 203 -1.12 11.73 -15.33
N SER A 204 -1.72 11.22 -14.27
CA SER A 204 -2.29 12.01 -13.18
C SER A 204 -1.79 11.49 -11.83
N GLN A 205 -1.90 12.33 -10.80
CA GLN A 205 -1.45 11.98 -9.46
C GLN A 205 -2.59 12.09 -8.44
N ILE A 206 -2.74 11.05 -7.62
CA ILE A 206 -3.53 11.08 -6.38
C ILE A 206 -2.55 11.03 -5.21
N ALA A 207 -2.54 12.05 -4.35
CA ALA A 207 -1.60 12.13 -3.24
C ALA A 207 -2.23 12.69 -1.97
N GLY A 208 -1.76 12.21 -0.81
CA GLY A 208 -2.26 12.61 0.49
C GLY A 208 -3.78 12.49 0.62
N CYS A 209 -4.43 11.52 -0.04
CA CYS A 209 -5.87 11.31 0.02
C CYS A 209 -6.21 10.13 0.93
N ARG A 210 -7.34 10.22 1.65
CA ARG A 210 -7.93 9.11 2.39
C ARG A 210 -9.07 8.56 1.55
N LEU A 211 -8.98 7.30 1.20
CA LEU A 211 -9.94 6.59 0.36
C LEU A 211 -10.57 5.52 1.24
N ASP A 212 -11.85 5.68 1.57
CA ASP A 212 -12.53 4.84 2.56
C ASP A 212 -13.95 4.48 2.12
N THR A 213 -14.46 3.37 2.66
CA THR A 213 -15.85 2.93 2.46
C THR A 213 -16.70 3.15 3.70
N ASP A 214 -16.20 3.83 4.74
CA ASP A 214 -16.96 4.15 5.96
C ASP A 214 -17.55 2.88 6.63
N GLY A 215 -16.80 1.77 6.57
CA GLY A 215 -17.21 0.46 7.07
C GLY A 215 -18.32 -0.21 6.25
N TRP A 216 -18.68 0.33 5.09
CA TRP A 216 -19.71 -0.24 4.22
C TRP A 216 -19.18 -1.52 3.55
N THR A 217 -19.41 -2.65 4.21
CA THR A 217 -19.01 -3.95 3.69
C THR A 217 -19.84 -4.29 2.46
N LEU A 218 -19.21 -4.27 1.28
CA LEU A 218 -19.79 -4.70 -0.01
C LEU A 218 -20.43 -6.10 0.04
N ALA A 219 -20.02 -6.93 1.00
CA ALA A 219 -20.51 -8.28 1.20
C ALA A 219 -22.04 -8.34 1.38
N ALA A 220 -22.68 -7.29 1.88
CA ALA A 220 -24.12 -7.31 2.14
C ALA A 220 -24.99 -7.17 0.87
N GLN A 221 -24.45 -6.69 -0.27
CA GLN A 221 -25.29 -6.31 -1.42
C GLN A 221 -24.75 -6.69 -2.81
N GLY A 222 -23.64 -7.43 -2.91
CA GLY A 222 -23.02 -7.71 -4.22
C GLY A 222 -22.51 -6.45 -4.92
N ALA A 223 -22.29 -5.37 -4.14
CA ALA A 223 -21.75 -4.12 -4.63
C ALA A 223 -20.30 -4.36 -5.11
N ARG A 224 -19.95 -3.73 -6.23
CA ARG A 224 -18.59 -3.82 -6.77
C ARG A 224 -17.65 -2.98 -5.92
N PRO A 225 -16.40 -3.43 -5.70
CA PRO A 225 -15.40 -2.60 -5.05
C PRO A 225 -15.13 -1.33 -5.82
N TRP A 226 -14.72 -0.27 -5.10
CA TRP A 226 -14.18 0.91 -5.76
C TRP A 226 -12.85 0.54 -6.42
N ILE A 227 -12.75 0.82 -7.71
CA ILE A 227 -11.62 0.56 -8.59
C ILE A 227 -10.93 1.89 -8.94
N ILE A 228 -9.61 1.97 -8.75
CA ILE A 228 -8.78 3.04 -9.29
C ILE A 228 -7.99 2.47 -10.45
N ASN A 229 -8.35 2.79 -11.69
CA ASN A 229 -7.58 2.39 -12.86
C ASN A 229 -6.53 3.43 -13.20
N MET A 230 -5.28 3.03 -13.12
CA MET A 230 -4.12 3.86 -13.38
C MET A 230 -3.57 3.54 -14.77
N HIS A 231 -3.30 4.57 -15.54
CA HIS A 231 -2.79 4.48 -16.91
C HIS A 231 -1.72 5.54 -17.14
N ASP A 232 -0.83 5.27 -18.08
CA ASP A 232 0.11 6.21 -18.69
C ASP A 232 0.85 7.03 -17.62
N ASP A 233 1.75 6.41 -16.88
CA ASP A 233 2.56 7.09 -15.85
C ASP A 233 1.75 7.68 -14.68
N ALA A 234 0.51 7.24 -14.49
CA ALA A 234 -0.28 7.62 -13.31
C ALA A 234 0.42 7.25 -12.00
N LEU A 235 0.31 8.12 -11.00
CA LEU A 235 0.95 8.01 -9.70
C LEU A 235 -0.08 8.01 -8.58
N LEU A 236 -0.09 6.96 -7.77
CA LEU A 236 -0.84 6.88 -6.52
C LEU A 236 0.15 7.02 -5.36
N GLY A 237 0.34 8.24 -4.89
CA GLY A 237 1.28 8.56 -3.82
C GLY A 237 1.84 9.97 -3.91
N PRO A 238 2.57 10.43 -2.88
CA PRO A 238 2.78 9.77 -1.59
C PRO A 238 1.58 9.91 -0.64
N GLY A 239 1.59 9.10 0.42
CA GLY A 239 0.81 9.33 1.62
C GLY A 239 -0.68 9.07 1.52
N ASN A 240 -1.16 8.35 0.50
CA ASN A 240 -2.57 7.97 0.48
C ASN A 240 -2.86 6.91 1.55
N VAL A 241 -4.07 6.92 2.11
CA VAL A 241 -4.63 5.80 2.87
C VAL A 241 -5.72 5.18 2.05
N VAL A 242 -5.61 3.88 1.82
CA VAL A 242 -6.55 3.09 1.02
C VAL A 242 -7.16 2.04 1.94
N ALA A 243 -8.38 2.29 2.41
CA ALA A 243 -9.14 1.30 3.15
C ALA A 243 -9.68 0.24 2.17
N ALA A 244 -9.62 -1.03 2.54
CA ALA A 244 -10.31 -2.05 1.77
C ALA A 244 -11.83 -1.91 2.00
N PRO A 245 -12.69 -2.28 1.02
CA PRO A 245 -12.45 -3.02 -0.22
C PRO A 245 -12.12 -2.17 -1.47
N ILE A 246 -11.27 -1.16 -1.40
CA ILE A 246 -10.79 -0.46 -2.60
C ILE A 246 -9.74 -1.32 -3.32
N ARG A 247 -9.83 -1.36 -4.65
CA ARG A 247 -8.89 -2.02 -5.55
C ARG A 247 -8.16 -0.99 -6.39
N VAL A 248 -6.85 -1.11 -6.46
CA VAL A 248 -6.03 -0.36 -7.41
C VAL A 248 -5.68 -1.26 -8.58
N TYR A 249 -5.96 -0.80 -9.79
CA TYR A 249 -5.67 -1.46 -11.05
C TYR A 249 -4.62 -0.63 -11.80
N ALA A 250 -3.40 -1.12 -11.87
CA ALA A 250 -2.39 -0.53 -12.75
C ALA A 250 -2.57 -1.09 -14.17
N GLY A 251 -2.62 -0.23 -15.19
CA GLY A 251 -2.64 -0.60 -16.61
C GLY A 251 -1.27 -1.04 -17.13
N ALA A 252 -1.17 -1.37 -18.42
CA ALA A 252 0.04 -1.91 -19.07
C ALA A 252 1.16 -0.89 -19.34
N THR A 253 1.02 0.34 -18.84
CA THR A 253 1.99 1.44 -18.93
C THR A 253 2.41 1.80 -17.50
N PRO A 254 3.62 2.34 -17.25
CA PRO A 254 4.24 2.22 -15.94
C PRO A 254 3.58 3.12 -14.89
N ALA A 255 2.47 2.64 -14.35
CA ALA A 255 1.80 3.19 -13.21
C ALA A 255 2.65 2.95 -11.96
N GLN A 256 2.65 3.94 -11.06
CA GLN A 256 3.47 3.92 -9.87
C GLN A 256 2.62 4.07 -8.62
N ILE A 257 2.87 3.24 -7.62
CA ILE A 257 2.27 3.36 -6.30
C ILE A 257 3.41 3.64 -5.32
N ARG A 258 3.42 4.82 -4.71
CA ARG A 258 4.51 5.24 -3.85
C ARG A 258 4.03 5.69 -2.49
N GLY A 259 4.72 5.28 -1.42
CA GLY A 259 4.57 5.90 -0.10
C GLY A 259 3.15 5.81 0.49
N SER A 260 2.29 4.92 0.00
CA SER A 260 0.88 4.80 0.37
C SER A 260 0.66 3.71 1.42
N PHE A 261 -0.47 3.78 2.12
CA PHE A 261 -0.86 2.87 3.18
C PHE A 261 -2.12 2.10 2.78
N PHE A 262 -2.04 0.77 2.80
CA PHE A 262 -3.14 -0.12 2.40
C PHE A 262 -3.65 -0.87 3.62
N GLY A 263 -4.90 -0.61 4.00
CA GLY A 263 -5.55 -1.24 5.15
C GLY A 263 -5.09 -0.73 6.53
N PHE A 264 -4.26 0.31 6.57
CA PHE A 264 -3.75 0.92 7.79
C PHE A 264 -3.85 2.43 7.72
N ASP A 265 -4.28 3.06 8.81
CA ASP A 265 -4.29 4.51 8.96
C ASP A 265 -3.08 4.93 9.82
N PRO A 266 -2.09 5.64 9.25
CA PRO A 266 -0.89 6.03 9.97
C PRO A 266 -1.14 7.10 11.05
N LEU A 267 -2.24 7.85 10.96
CA LEU A 267 -2.55 8.93 11.90
C LEU A 267 -3.23 8.40 13.15
N THR A 268 -4.07 7.38 12.99
CA THR A 268 -4.78 6.75 14.12
C THR A 268 -4.09 5.47 14.60
N ARG A 269 -3.17 4.90 13.80
CA ARG A 269 -2.56 3.57 13.99
C ARG A 269 -3.60 2.46 14.15
N VAL A 270 -4.77 2.66 13.55
CA VAL A 270 -5.84 1.67 13.53
C VAL A 270 -5.81 0.95 12.19
N ASN A 271 -6.04 -0.35 12.21
CA ASN A 271 -6.32 -1.07 10.99
C ASN A 271 -7.68 -0.69 10.47
N LEU A 272 -7.73 -0.30 9.21
CA LEU A 272 -8.98 -0.07 8.51
C LEU A 272 -9.57 -1.38 7.95
N VAL A 273 -8.89 -2.51 8.20
CA VAL A 273 -9.34 -3.83 7.80
C VAL A 273 -10.09 -4.50 8.94
N ASP A 274 -11.41 -4.33 8.97
CA ASP A 274 -12.33 -5.19 9.73
C ASP A 274 -13.12 -6.08 8.75
N LEU A 275 -12.39 -6.72 7.83
CA LEU A 275 -12.98 -7.37 6.65
C LEU A 275 -13.03 -8.88 6.82
N GLY A 276 -14.22 -9.37 7.19
CA GLY A 276 -14.63 -10.76 7.11
C GLY A 276 -14.73 -11.32 5.68
N GLY A 277 -13.80 -11.00 4.77
CA GLY A 277 -13.77 -11.59 3.44
C GLY A 277 -12.64 -11.05 2.54
N SER A 278 -12.05 -11.96 1.75
CA SER A 278 -11.12 -11.78 0.63
C SER A 278 -11.14 -10.39 -0.06
N THR A 279 -10.48 -9.39 0.51
CA THR A 279 -10.24 -8.12 -0.20
C THR A 279 -8.80 -8.05 -0.65
N ARG A 280 -8.64 -8.05 -1.97
CA ARG A 280 -7.37 -7.90 -2.70
C ARG A 280 -7.20 -6.40 -2.97
N PRO A 281 -6.37 -5.67 -2.20
CA PRO A 281 -6.30 -4.22 -2.33
C PRO A 281 -5.62 -3.77 -3.63
N LEU A 282 -4.79 -4.65 -4.23
CA LEU A 282 -4.01 -4.35 -5.41
C LEU A 282 -4.19 -5.47 -6.44
N ASP A 283 -4.71 -5.13 -7.62
CA ASP A 283 -4.71 -6.01 -8.78
C ASP A 283 -3.53 -5.61 -9.67
N ILE A 284 -2.57 -6.52 -9.75
CA ILE A 284 -1.28 -6.28 -10.37
C ILE A 284 -1.38 -6.57 -11.87
N ARG A 285 -0.97 -5.61 -12.69
CA ARG A 285 -0.72 -5.84 -14.12
C ARG A 285 0.68 -5.40 -14.51
N ALA A 286 1.06 -5.84 -15.71
CA ALA A 286 2.34 -5.58 -16.32
C ALA A 286 2.75 -4.09 -16.28
N GLY A 287 3.98 -3.81 -15.84
CA GLY A 287 4.56 -2.46 -15.81
C GLY A 287 4.38 -1.71 -14.48
N LEU A 288 3.64 -2.25 -13.51
CA LEU A 288 3.46 -1.60 -12.21
C LEU A 288 4.77 -1.51 -11.42
N ILE A 289 5.04 -0.35 -10.83
CA ILE A 289 6.10 -0.16 -9.82
C ILE A 289 5.44 0.24 -8.50
N ALA A 290 5.65 -0.56 -7.46
CA ALA A 290 5.18 -0.26 -6.11
C ALA A 290 6.37 -0.09 -5.15
N GLU A 291 6.51 1.10 -4.57
CA GLU A 291 7.63 1.42 -3.67
C GLU A 291 7.25 2.20 -2.41
N ASP A 292 8.00 1.98 -1.33
CA ASP A 292 7.86 2.69 -0.05
C ASP A 292 6.45 2.59 0.60
N ASN A 293 5.64 1.60 0.20
CA ASN A 293 4.27 1.43 0.69
C ASN A 293 4.21 0.60 1.97
N VAL A 294 3.13 0.76 2.74
CA VAL A 294 2.82 -0.06 3.92
C VAL A 294 1.55 -0.86 3.65
N PHE A 295 1.61 -2.17 3.81
CA PHE A 295 0.48 -3.07 3.60
C PHE A 295 0.14 -3.82 4.89
N ALA A 296 -1.01 -3.48 5.47
CA ALA A 296 -1.58 -4.20 6.61
C ALA A 296 -2.15 -5.56 6.23
N VAL A 297 -2.61 -5.70 4.99
CA VAL A 297 -3.07 -6.96 4.40
C VAL A 297 -2.65 -6.95 2.93
N ALA A 298 -1.74 -7.85 2.57
CA ALA A 298 -1.17 -7.88 1.22
C ALA A 298 -1.59 -9.13 0.44
N ASP A 299 -2.88 -9.41 0.34
CA ASP A 299 -3.32 -10.40 -0.65
C ASP A 299 -3.18 -9.83 -2.08
N LEU A 300 -1.96 -9.86 -2.59
CA LEU A 300 -1.53 -9.43 -3.91
C LEU A 300 -1.93 -10.43 -5.00
N ASN A 301 -3.18 -10.90 -4.95
CA ASN A 301 -3.74 -11.78 -5.98
C ASN A 301 -4.07 -10.95 -7.23
N GLY A 302 -3.03 -10.61 -7.99
CA GLY A 302 -3.16 -10.02 -9.31
C GLY A 302 -3.57 -11.09 -10.32
N SER A 303 -4.58 -10.80 -11.14
CA SER A 303 -4.66 -11.46 -12.44
C SER A 303 -3.54 -10.87 -13.26
N LEU A 304 -2.33 -11.40 -13.07
CA LEU A 304 -1.10 -10.97 -13.73
C LEU A 304 -1.31 -11.09 -15.24
N LEU A 305 -1.67 -9.97 -15.88
CA LEU A 305 -1.95 -9.88 -17.31
C LEU A 305 -0.92 -8.95 -17.95
N GLY A 306 -0.31 -9.41 -19.04
CA GLY A 306 0.62 -8.65 -19.87
C GLY A 306 2.06 -9.19 -19.82
N GLU A 307 2.97 -8.52 -20.52
CA GLU A 307 4.36 -8.98 -20.68
C GLU A 307 5.38 -8.14 -19.90
N ALA A 308 5.05 -6.90 -19.53
CA ALA A 308 5.97 -6.01 -18.81
C ALA A 308 6.16 -6.44 -17.35
N GLU A 309 7.39 -6.27 -16.86
CA GLU A 309 7.77 -6.58 -15.48
C GLU A 309 6.96 -5.79 -14.46
N VAL A 310 6.72 -6.39 -13.29
CA VAL A 310 6.16 -5.71 -12.13
C VAL A 310 7.20 -5.67 -11.02
N THR A 311 7.44 -4.50 -10.44
CA THR A 311 8.46 -4.33 -9.41
C THR A 311 7.86 -3.89 -8.08
N PHE A 312 8.23 -4.58 -7.01
CA PHE A 312 7.97 -4.18 -5.62
C PHE A 312 9.29 -3.96 -4.91
N ARG A 313 9.57 -2.75 -4.42
CA ARG A 313 10.80 -2.44 -3.68
C ARG A 313 10.55 -1.56 -2.47
N ASN A 314 11.34 -1.68 -1.41
CA ASN A 314 11.23 -0.85 -0.21
C ASN A 314 9.83 -0.82 0.45
N ASN A 315 8.97 -1.81 0.21
CA ASN A 315 7.65 -1.88 0.83
C ASN A 315 7.69 -2.61 2.18
N PHE A 316 6.72 -2.31 3.03
CA PHE A 316 6.55 -2.89 4.36
C PHE A 316 5.27 -3.71 4.39
N PHE A 317 5.39 -5.00 4.67
CA PHE A 317 4.28 -5.96 4.68
C PHE A 317 4.13 -6.54 6.09
N GLY A 318 2.96 -6.31 6.70
CA GLY A 318 2.65 -6.74 8.07
C GLY A 318 3.32 -5.92 9.18
N VAL A 319 4.11 -4.91 8.81
CA VAL A 319 4.72 -3.95 9.72
C VAL A 319 4.58 -2.53 9.18
N ASP A 320 4.68 -1.53 10.06
CA ASP A 320 4.84 -0.14 9.66
C ASP A 320 6.31 0.20 9.29
N ARG A 321 6.58 1.46 8.94
CA ARG A 321 7.94 1.93 8.60
C ARG A 321 8.93 1.89 9.76
N ALA A 322 8.44 1.85 10.99
CA ALA A 322 9.25 1.64 12.19
C ALA A 322 9.43 0.15 12.52
N SER A 323 9.03 -0.74 11.60
CA SER A 323 9.06 -2.20 11.76
C SER A 323 8.20 -2.73 12.91
N ILE A 324 7.18 -1.96 13.32
CA ILE A 324 6.21 -2.37 14.34
C ILE A 324 5.13 -3.24 13.67
N PRO A 325 4.85 -4.45 14.17
CA PRO A 325 3.79 -5.30 13.64
C PRO A 325 2.43 -4.60 13.60
N LEU A 326 1.77 -4.69 12.46
CA LEU A 326 0.40 -4.22 12.28
C LEU A 326 -0.57 -5.26 12.88
N PRO A 327 -1.63 -4.85 13.59
CA PRO A 327 -2.58 -5.80 14.15
C PRO A 327 -3.23 -6.65 13.04
N GLY A 328 -3.71 -7.86 13.35
CA GLY A 328 -4.60 -8.60 12.42
C GLY A 328 -4.03 -8.99 11.05
N THR A 329 -2.76 -8.70 10.73
CA THR A 329 -2.15 -9.14 9.48
C THR A 329 -1.99 -10.65 9.47
N ARG A 330 -2.56 -11.32 8.47
CA ARG A 330 -2.50 -12.78 8.33
C ARG A 330 -1.72 -13.24 7.11
N ALA A 331 -1.60 -12.40 6.09
CA ALA A 331 -0.94 -12.76 4.83
C ALA A 331 0.10 -11.70 4.47
N GLY A 332 1.30 -12.18 4.10
CA GLY A 332 2.28 -11.41 3.34
C GLY A 332 1.85 -11.37 1.89
N ILE A 333 2.77 -11.64 0.97
CA ILE A 333 2.55 -11.55 -0.48
C ILE A 333 2.05 -12.89 -1.03
N SER A 334 0.87 -12.91 -1.65
CA SER A 334 0.36 -14.08 -2.40
C SER A 334 0.37 -13.79 -3.89
N LEU A 335 1.23 -14.45 -4.66
CA LEU A 335 1.29 -14.35 -6.13
C LEU A 335 0.64 -15.59 -6.73
N GLN A 336 -0.50 -15.40 -7.40
CA GLN A 336 -1.23 -16.49 -8.05
C GLN A 336 -1.53 -16.13 -9.49
N SER A 337 -1.22 -17.03 -10.43
CA SER A 337 -1.66 -16.89 -11.81
C SER A 337 -2.86 -17.76 -12.14
N GLY A 338 -3.76 -17.22 -12.95
CA GLY A 338 -4.85 -17.97 -13.55
C GLY A 338 -4.32 -19.00 -14.56
N THR A 339 -5.04 -20.12 -14.73
CA THR A 339 -4.73 -21.11 -15.77
C THR A 339 -4.79 -20.48 -17.16
N GLY A 340 -3.72 -20.61 -17.96
CA GLY A 340 -3.71 -20.18 -19.36
C GLY A 340 -3.43 -18.69 -19.58
N VAL A 341 -3.00 -17.97 -18.55
CA VAL A 341 -2.63 -16.55 -18.64
C VAL A 341 -1.11 -16.41 -18.72
N VAL A 342 -0.62 -15.61 -19.67
CA VAL A 342 0.79 -15.18 -19.69
C VAL A 342 1.00 -14.24 -18.50
N THR A 343 1.81 -14.67 -17.55
CA THR A 343 2.13 -13.89 -16.36
C THR A 343 3.31 -12.96 -16.64
N PRO A 344 3.22 -11.65 -16.36
CA PRO A 344 4.39 -10.82 -16.20
C PRO A 344 5.38 -11.43 -15.21
N HIS A 345 6.67 -11.16 -15.45
CA HIS A 345 7.73 -11.39 -14.48
C HIS A 345 7.54 -10.42 -13.30
N VAL A 346 7.57 -10.93 -12.07
CA VAL A 346 7.48 -10.12 -10.87
C VAL A 346 8.86 -10.04 -10.21
N VAL A 347 9.31 -8.83 -9.88
CA VAL A 347 10.52 -8.58 -9.10
C VAL A 347 10.11 -8.07 -7.72
N LEU A 348 10.38 -8.87 -6.70
CA LEU A 348 10.24 -8.51 -5.30
C LEU A 348 11.63 -8.15 -4.76
N GLY A 349 11.97 -6.88 -4.77
CA GLY A 349 13.21 -6.36 -4.21
C GLY A 349 13.80 -5.19 -5.00
N PRO A 350 14.84 -4.54 -4.46
CA PRO A 350 15.39 -4.77 -3.11
C PRO A 350 14.57 -4.10 -2.00
N GLY A 351 14.91 -4.40 -0.75
CA GLY A 351 14.56 -3.59 0.41
C GLY A 351 13.14 -3.76 0.97
N ASN A 352 12.35 -4.72 0.49
CA ASN A 352 11.06 -4.97 1.13
C ASN A 352 11.27 -5.59 2.52
N VAL A 353 10.43 -5.22 3.49
CA VAL A 353 10.38 -5.80 4.84
C VAL A 353 9.08 -6.57 4.98
N ILE A 354 9.16 -7.87 5.24
CA ILE A 354 8.00 -8.77 5.35
C ILE A 354 8.07 -9.50 6.69
N ARG A 355 7.21 -9.11 7.62
CA ARG A 355 7.29 -9.57 9.01
C ARG A 355 5.94 -9.72 9.68
N ALA A 356 5.88 -10.64 10.64
CA ALA A 356 4.72 -10.90 11.49
C ALA A 356 3.46 -11.28 10.71
N VAL A 357 3.63 -12.05 9.62
CA VAL A 357 2.55 -12.62 8.83
C VAL A 357 2.59 -14.15 8.84
N ALA A 358 1.50 -14.83 8.49
CA ALA A 358 1.52 -16.30 8.46
C ALA A 358 2.45 -16.81 7.35
N SER A 359 2.20 -16.41 6.09
CA SER A 359 3.09 -16.72 4.97
C SER A 359 3.67 -15.42 4.41
N ALA A 360 4.99 -15.27 4.42
CA ALA A 360 5.66 -14.07 3.93
C ALA A 360 5.51 -13.91 2.42
N ILE A 361 5.86 -14.95 1.66
CA ILE A 361 5.71 -14.96 0.20
C ILE A 361 5.19 -16.34 -0.21
N SER A 362 4.02 -16.38 -0.85
CA SER A 362 3.40 -17.60 -1.39
C SER A 362 3.24 -17.47 -2.91
N ILE A 363 3.83 -18.39 -3.66
CA ILE A 363 3.92 -18.32 -5.13
C ILE A 363 3.20 -19.50 -5.75
N SER A 364 2.33 -19.24 -6.72
CA SER A 364 1.63 -20.24 -7.51
C SER A 364 1.69 -19.90 -8.99
N ARG A 365 2.50 -20.66 -9.74
CA ARG A 365 2.58 -20.62 -11.22
C ARG A 365 2.98 -19.24 -11.78
N THR A 366 3.83 -18.51 -11.08
CA THR A 366 4.34 -17.19 -11.50
C THR A 366 5.86 -17.20 -11.49
N LEU A 367 6.47 -16.59 -12.51
CA LEU A 367 7.91 -16.30 -12.54
C LEU A 367 8.20 -15.11 -11.62
N VAL A 368 9.01 -15.31 -10.59
CA VAL A 368 9.34 -14.26 -9.62
C VAL A 368 10.84 -14.24 -9.31
N THR A 369 11.44 -13.06 -9.41
CA THR A 369 12.75 -12.76 -8.82
C THR A 369 12.52 -12.17 -7.43
N ILE A 370 13.11 -12.77 -6.42
CA ILE A 370 13.10 -12.28 -5.03
C ILE A 370 14.54 -11.94 -4.69
N THR A 371 14.81 -10.69 -4.34
CA THR A 371 16.17 -10.20 -4.10
C THR A 371 16.20 -9.24 -2.92
N GLN A 372 17.21 -9.38 -2.06
CA GLN A 372 17.57 -8.40 -1.01
C GLN A 372 16.38 -7.90 -0.17
N ASN A 373 15.46 -8.80 0.19
CA ASN A 373 14.36 -8.49 1.11
C ASN A 373 14.72 -8.92 2.53
N SER A 374 14.14 -8.26 3.52
CA SER A 374 14.16 -8.67 4.92
C SER A 374 12.90 -9.46 5.23
N VAL A 375 13.03 -10.77 5.41
CA VAL A 375 11.90 -11.65 5.75
C VAL A 375 12.16 -12.30 7.11
N THR A 376 11.31 -12.02 8.10
CA THR A 376 11.56 -12.46 9.49
C THR A 376 10.28 -12.56 10.31
N GLY A 377 10.26 -13.45 11.31
CA GLY A 377 9.16 -13.57 12.27
C GLY A 377 7.82 -13.97 11.65
N ASN A 378 7.85 -14.72 10.54
CA ASN A 378 6.66 -15.26 9.88
C ASN A 378 6.49 -16.74 10.24
N GLU A 379 5.35 -17.36 9.95
CA GLU A 379 5.24 -18.83 10.09
C GLU A 379 5.96 -19.54 8.93
N THR A 380 6.05 -18.90 7.76
CA THR A 380 6.80 -19.40 6.59
C THR A 380 7.42 -18.24 5.83
N GLY A 381 8.67 -18.41 5.37
CA GLY A 381 9.37 -17.46 4.49
C GLY A 381 8.82 -17.50 3.05
N ILE A 382 9.61 -18.07 2.12
CA ILE A 382 9.21 -18.23 0.72
C ILE A 382 8.62 -19.63 0.50
N ALA A 383 7.36 -19.69 0.08
CA ALA A 383 6.63 -20.93 -0.18
C ALA A 383 6.11 -21.01 -1.61
N PHE A 384 6.07 -22.23 -2.16
CA PHE A 384 5.50 -22.52 -3.47
C PHE A 384 4.29 -23.45 -3.34
N VAL A 385 3.23 -23.13 -4.08
CA VAL A 385 2.10 -24.04 -4.28
C VAL A 385 2.48 -25.05 -5.36
N GLY A 386 3.07 -26.17 -4.93
CA GLY A 386 3.59 -27.22 -5.79
C GLY A 386 5.12 -27.32 -5.74
N THR A 387 5.72 -27.94 -6.76
CA THR A 387 7.19 -28.03 -6.85
C THR A 387 7.77 -26.65 -7.19
N PRO A 388 8.74 -26.14 -6.42
CA PRO A 388 9.46 -24.91 -6.77
C PRO A 388 10.10 -25.02 -8.17
N PRO A 389 10.20 -23.90 -8.93
CA PRO A 389 10.78 -23.90 -10.27
C PRO A 389 12.29 -24.22 -10.24
N VAL A 390 12.97 -23.86 -9.16
CA VAL A 390 14.38 -24.11 -8.92
C VAL A 390 14.59 -24.62 -7.49
N ALA A 391 15.52 -25.57 -7.31
CA ALA A 391 15.86 -26.10 -5.99
C ALA A 391 16.62 -25.04 -5.17
N ALA A 392 16.34 -24.99 -3.85
CA ALA A 392 17.11 -24.16 -2.95
C ALA A 392 18.59 -24.60 -2.95
N PRO A 393 19.53 -23.66 -2.83
CA PRO A 393 20.94 -23.99 -2.72
C PRO A 393 21.24 -24.68 -1.39
N VAL A 394 22.39 -25.37 -1.32
CA VAL A 394 22.86 -26.05 -0.12
C VAL A 394 24.12 -25.38 0.36
N VAL A 395 24.07 -24.81 1.57
CA VAL A 395 25.26 -24.34 2.27
C VAL A 395 25.98 -25.54 2.88
N ALA A 396 27.25 -25.76 2.52
CA ALA A 396 28.04 -26.90 2.98
C ALA A 396 29.01 -26.53 4.11
N ALA A 397 29.54 -25.30 4.09
CA ALA A 397 30.46 -24.80 5.11
C ALA A 397 30.38 -23.28 5.26
N ALA A 398 30.59 -22.81 6.49
CA ALA A 398 30.83 -21.42 6.85
C ALA A 398 31.99 -21.36 7.87
N ASP A 399 33.21 -21.07 7.40
CA ASP A 399 34.42 -21.02 8.23
C ASP A 399 35.29 -19.78 7.94
N GLU A 400 36.52 -19.76 8.48
CA GLU A 400 37.50 -18.69 8.24
C GLU A 400 37.79 -18.44 6.75
N ALA A 401 37.59 -19.45 5.90
CA ALA A 401 37.81 -19.39 4.47
C ALA A 401 36.57 -18.88 3.70
N GLY A 402 35.48 -18.54 4.41
CA GLY A 402 34.23 -18.01 3.87
C GLY A 402 33.09 -19.02 3.88
N ILE A 403 32.09 -18.75 3.06
CA ILE A 403 30.91 -19.60 2.88
C ILE A 403 31.04 -20.34 1.56
N SER A 404 30.69 -21.63 1.55
CA SER A 404 30.68 -22.44 0.33
C SER A 404 29.54 -23.44 0.31
N GLY A 405 29.17 -23.88 -0.90
CA GLY A 405 28.07 -24.81 -1.09
C GLY A 405 27.84 -25.22 -2.53
N SER A 406 26.66 -25.79 -2.78
CA SER A 406 26.21 -26.22 -4.11
C SER A 406 24.87 -25.61 -4.50
N CYS A 407 24.65 -25.44 -5.80
CA CYS A 407 23.48 -24.80 -6.38
C CYS A 407 23.30 -25.26 -7.84
N VAL A 408 22.21 -24.82 -8.49
CA VAL A 408 22.06 -25.01 -9.93
C VAL A 408 23.10 -24.16 -10.66
N ALA A 409 23.81 -24.77 -11.62
CA ALA A 409 24.82 -24.08 -12.41
C ALA A 409 24.25 -22.80 -13.04
N THR A 410 25.06 -21.75 -13.14
CA THR A 410 24.73 -20.45 -13.75
C THR A 410 23.63 -19.61 -13.08
N GLY A 411 23.12 -20.02 -11.91
CA GLY A 411 22.27 -19.15 -11.10
C GLY A 411 23.07 -18.20 -10.19
N THR A 412 22.38 -17.27 -9.55
CA THR A 412 22.93 -16.33 -8.58
C THR A 412 22.41 -16.64 -7.19
N ILE A 413 23.32 -16.79 -6.22
CA ILE A 413 22.99 -16.99 -4.82
C ILE A 413 22.87 -15.65 -4.11
N GLU A 414 21.92 -15.55 -3.19
CA GLU A 414 21.90 -14.52 -2.15
C GLU A 414 21.95 -15.17 -0.78
N LEU A 415 22.80 -14.65 0.10
CA LEU A 415 23.01 -15.16 1.45
C LEU A 415 22.41 -14.21 2.48
N PHE A 416 21.75 -14.79 3.48
CA PHE A 416 21.06 -14.06 4.52
C PHE A 416 21.35 -14.66 5.89
N VAL A 417 21.25 -13.83 6.94
CA VAL A 417 21.28 -14.29 8.33
C VAL A 417 20.01 -13.92 9.06
N ASP A 418 19.56 -14.84 9.92
CA ASP A 418 18.41 -14.64 10.78
C ASP A 418 18.42 -15.61 11.98
N ALA A 419 17.51 -15.40 12.94
CA ALA A 419 17.34 -16.31 14.06
C ALA A 419 16.61 -17.62 13.67
N GLY A 420 15.99 -17.67 12.48
CA GLY A 420 15.18 -18.78 11.98
C GLY A 420 15.70 -19.32 10.66
N ASP A 421 14.80 -19.40 9.67
CA ASP A 421 15.04 -19.91 8.32
C ASP A 421 14.46 -19.01 7.20
N GLN A 422 14.41 -17.70 7.44
CA GLN A 422 13.67 -16.75 6.62
C GLN A 422 14.49 -15.61 6.03
N GLY A 423 15.75 -15.44 6.41
CA GLY A 423 16.61 -14.42 5.79
C GLY A 423 16.20 -12.96 6.11
N GLU A 424 16.53 -12.52 7.32
CA GLU A 424 16.23 -11.18 7.85
C GLU A 424 17.22 -10.14 7.33
N LEU A 425 18.51 -10.48 7.29
CA LEU A 425 19.58 -9.57 6.92
C LEU A 425 20.38 -10.13 5.75
N TYR A 426 20.39 -9.39 4.64
CA TYR A 426 21.23 -9.70 3.48
C TYR A 426 22.72 -9.54 3.80
N LEU A 427 23.53 -10.52 3.41
CA LEU A 427 24.98 -10.52 3.59
C LEU A 427 25.75 -10.30 2.29
N ALA A 428 25.45 -11.11 1.27
CA ALA A 428 26.24 -11.16 0.04
C ALA A 428 25.49 -11.84 -1.10
N SER A 429 25.99 -11.64 -2.32
CA SER A 429 25.55 -12.37 -3.51
C SER A 429 26.76 -12.91 -4.27
N THR A 430 26.63 -14.09 -4.86
CA THR A 430 27.69 -14.72 -5.66
C THR A 430 27.10 -15.62 -6.76
N PRO A 431 27.64 -15.63 -7.98
CA PRO A 431 27.20 -16.56 -9.02
C PRO A 431 27.68 -17.98 -8.72
N CYS A 432 26.86 -18.96 -9.12
CA CYS A 432 27.23 -20.37 -9.19
C CYS A 432 28.19 -20.61 -10.37
N ASP A 433 29.22 -21.42 -10.15
CA ASP A 433 30.11 -21.85 -11.23
C ASP A 433 29.43 -22.85 -12.17
N ALA A 434 30.14 -23.23 -13.24
CA ALA A 434 29.62 -24.18 -14.25
C ALA A 434 29.42 -25.60 -13.71
N ALA A 435 30.06 -25.94 -12.58
CA ALA A 435 29.88 -27.22 -11.88
C ALA A 435 28.76 -27.18 -10.82
N GLY A 436 28.14 -26.01 -10.61
CA GLY A 436 27.11 -25.82 -9.57
C GLY A 436 27.70 -25.62 -8.17
N GLY A 437 28.96 -25.23 -8.05
CA GLY A 437 29.56 -24.79 -6.78
C GLY A 437 29.44 -23.28 -6.59
N PHE A 438 29.46 -22.84 -5.33
CA PHE A 438 29.67 -21.43 -5.02
C PHE A 438 30.62 -21.25 -3.84
N ARG A 439 31.33 -20.13 -3.82
CA ARG A 439 32.15 -19.70 -2.69
C ARG A 439 32.14 -18.18 -2.58
N VAL A 440 32.08 -17.67 -1.36
CA VAL A 440 32.07 -16.22 -1.08
C VAL A 440 32.78 -15.92 0.23
N SER A 441 33.60 -14.88 0.23
CA SER A 441 34.31 -14.39 1.40
C SER A 441 33.50 -13.25 2.02
N VAL A 442 32.86 -13.51 3.15
CA VAL A 442 32.10 -12.52 3.92
C VAL A 442 32.38 -12.73 5.40
N ASP A 443 32.47 -11.65 6.17
CA ASP A 443 32.59 -11.72 7.62
C ASP A 443 31.20 -12.00 8.23
N PHE A 444 31.07 -13.12 8.93
CA PHE A 444 29.85 -13.51 9.63
C PHE A 444 30.09 -13.82 11.12
N TYR A 445 31.25 -13.45 11.68
CA TYR A 445 31.59 -13.76 13.08
C TYR A 445 30.66 -13.10 14.08
N GLU A 446 30.23 -11.87 13.80
CA GLU A 446 29.27 -11.17 14.65
C GLU A 446 27.93 -11.92 14.72
N TYR A 447 27.47 -12.49 13.60
CA TYR A 447 26.21 -13.23 13.51
C TYR A 447 26.30 -14.61 14.16
N ARG A 448 27.44 -15.30 13.98
CA ARG A 448 27.82 -16.51 14.74
C ARG A 448 27.74 -16.26 16.25
N ALA A 449 28.32 -15.16 16.73
CA ALA A 449 28.31 -14.83 18.15
C ALA A 449 26.89 -14.57 18.70
N LYS A 450 25.95 -14.18 17.84
CA LYS A 450 24.52 -14.01 18.15
C LYS A 450 23.70 -15.30 18.01
N GLY A 451 24.31 -16.42 17.59
CA GLY A 451 23.64 -17.68 17.37
C GLY A 451 22.65 -17.66 16.19
N GLN A 452 22.92 -16.83 15.17
CA GLN A 452 22.10 -16.78 13.98
C GLN A 452 22.41 -17.94 13.02
N ASN A 453 21.44 -18.26 12.17
CA ASN A 453 21.60 -19.19 11.08
C ASN A 453 21.91 -18.45 9.79
N LEU A 454 22.60 -19.13 8.89
CA LEU A 454 22.79 -18.73 7.51
C LEU A 454 21.75 -19.44 6.64
N THR A 455 21.03 -18.67 5.85
CA THR A 455 20.12 -19.16 4.80
C THR A 455 20.53 -18.58 3.46
N ALA A 456 20.06 -19.23 2.39
CA ALA A 456 20.40 -18.86 1.04
C ALA A 456 19.21 -19.02 0.10
N THR A 457 19.08 -18.12 -0.87
CA THR A 457 18.22 -18.31 -2.04
C THR A 457 19.08 -18.38 -3.28
N LEU A 458 18.50 -18.95 -4.35
CA LEU A 458 19.08 -19.03 -5.68
C LEU A 458 18.08 -18.48 -6.68
N THR A 459 18.52 -17.55 -7.52
CA THR A 459 17.79 -17.07 -8.70
C THR A 459 18.45 -17.66 -9.95
N ASP A 460 17.69 -18.42 -10.75
CA ASP A 460 18.22 -19.03 -11.98
C ASP A 460 18.30 -18.03 -13.15
N SER A 461 18.79 -18.50 -14.30
CA SER A 461 18.93 -17.68 -15.52
C SER A 461 17.60 -17.28 -16.16
N THR A 462 16.47 -17.84 -15.71
CA THR A 462 15.12 -17.43 -16.13
C THR A 462 14.55 -16.33 -15.24
N GLY A 463 15.20 -16.01 -14.12
CA GLY A 463 14.69 -15.08 -13.11
C GLY A 463 13.75 -15.75 -12.11
N SER A 464 13.77 -17.08 -11.97
CA SER A 464 13.02 -17.78 -10.92
C SER A 464 13.86 -17.89 -9.65
N THR A 465 13.35 -17.40 -8.53
CA THR A 465 13.97 -17.60 -7.21
C THR A 465 13.46 -18.86 -6.53
N SER A 466 14.32 -19.55 -5.79
CA SER A 466 14.01 -20.73 -4.96
C SER A 466 13.46 -20.34 -3.57
N PRO A 467 12.94 -21.30 -2.80
CA PRO A 467 12.76 -21.13 -1.35
C PRO A 467 14.10 -20.84 -0.64
N PHE A 468 14.03 -20.43 0.63
CA PHE A 468 15.23 -20.46 1.48
C PHE A 468 15.79 -21.88 1.60
N SER A 469 17.11 -21.98 1.64
CA SER A 469 17.82 -23.20 2.00
C SER A 469 17.47 -23.64 3.42
N GLN A 470 17.81 -24.88 3.76
CA GLN A 470 17.83 -25.27 5.16
C GLN A 470 18.78 -24.35 5.95
N PRO A 471 18.42 -23.97 7.19
CA PRO A 471 19.28 -23.12 8.01
C PRO A 471 20.59 -23.84 8.32
N PHE A 472 21.71 -23.16 8.07
CA PHE A 472 23.05 -23.61 8.44
C PHE A 472 23.49 -22.85 9.70
N PRO A 473 23.72 -23.52 10.85
CA PRO A 473 24.18 -22.84 12.05
C PRO A 473 25.55 -22.19 11.83
N LEU A 474 25.66 -20.89 12.11
CA LEU A 474 26.93 -20.17 11.96
C LEU A 474 27.92 -20.50 13.05
#